data_AF-X1P7V6-F1
#
_entry.id   AF-X1P7V6-F1
#
_cell.length_a   1.000
_cell.length_b   1.000
_cell.length_c   1.000
_cell.angle_alpha   90.00
_cell.angle_beta   90.00
_cell.angle_gamma   90.00
#
_symmetry.space_group_name_H-M   'P 1'
#
loop_
_entity.id
_entity.type
_entity.pdbx_description
1 polymer ?
#
loop_
_entity_poly.entity_id
_entity_poly.type
_entity_poly.pdbx_seq_one_letter_code
_entity_poly.pdbx_strand_id
1 'polypeptide(L)'
;MLIISDEIKKVYPEALLGILAIRNVCNPNQHEELDRCKLELENNLREKYAGLDKAYLKNMEPIKTYLNIFFSTAGNIKFNRQIYCV
;
A
#
# COMPACT_ATOMS: atom_id res chain seq x y z
N MET A 1 12.12 -16.46 18.10
CA MET A 1 13.33 -15.61 18.07
C MET A 1 13.32 -14.86 16.75
N LEU A 2 13.23 -13.53 16.77
CA LEU A 2 13.32 -12.71 15.56
C LEU A 2 14.80 -12.35 15.35
N ILE A 3 15.33 -12.60 14.16
CA ILE A 3 16.69 -12.23 13.76
C ILE A 3 16.57 -11.16 12.68
N ILE A 4 17.21 -10.03 12.88
CA ILE A 4 17.24 -8.93 11.91
C ILE A 4 18.54 -9.03 11.12
N SER A 5 18.45 -9.00 9.79
CA SER A 5 19.63 -9.03 8.91
C SER A 5 20.42 -7.72 9.00
N ASP A 6 21.75 -7.84 8.98
CA ASP A 6 22.67 -6.70 9.03
C ASP A 6 22.58 -5.83 7.77
N GLU A 7 22.09 -6.38 6.65
CA GLU A 7 21.89 -5.66 5.40
C GLU A 7 20.87 -4.53 5.56
N ILE A 8 19.86 -4.67 6.43
CA ILE A 8 18.84 -3.64 6.64
C ILE A 8 19.47 -2.34 7.16
N LYS A 9 20.41 -2.43 8.11
CA LYS A 9 21.11 -1.25 8.63
C LYS A 9 22.06 -0.63 7.61
N LYS A 10 22.59 -1.41 6.66
CA LYS A 10 23.44 -0.88 5.59
C LYS A 10 22.63 -0.06 4.58
N VAL A 11 21.43 -0.55 4.22
CA VAL A 11 20.55 0.12 3.26
C VAL A 11 19.82 1.30 3.90
N TYR A 12 19.44 1.17 5.18
CA TYR A 12 18.69 2.19 5.91
C TYR A 12 19.36 2.48 7.28
N PRO A 13 20.43 3.30 7.30
CA PRO A 13 21.20 3.56 8.52
C PRO A 13 20.40 4.20 9.66
N GLU A 14 19.42 5.03 9.29
CA GLU A 14 18.55 5.75 10.24
C GLU A 14 17.28 4.99 10.61
N ALA A 15 17.13 3.73 10.15
CA ALA A 15 15.94 2.94 10.47
C ALA A 15 15.92 2.53 11.95
N LEU A 16 14.84 2.88 12.64
CA LEU A 16 14.56 2.41 13.99
C LEU A 16 13.82 1.08 13.92
N LEU A 17 14.39 0.04 14.52
CA LEU A 17 13.82 -1.31 14.59
C LEU A 17 13.13 -1.49 15.94
N GLY A 18 11.86 -1.89 15.92
CA GLY A 18 11.06 -2.12 17.12
C GLY A 18 9.94 -3.13 16.87
N ILE A 19 9.27 -3.53 17.95
CA ILE A 19 8.11 -4.43 17.89
C ILE A 19 6.86 -3.61 18.15
N LEU A 20 5.92 -3.61 17.19
CA LEU A 20 4.59 -3.05 17.37
C LEU A 20 3.63 -4.14 17.85
N ALA A 21 3.23 -4.08 19.12
CA ALA A 21 2.23 -4.98 19.68
C ALA A 21 0.86 -4.28 19.67
N ILE A 22 -0.06 -4.77 18.84
CA ILE A 22 -1.44 -4.30 18.79
C ILE A 22 -2.33 -5.38 19.43
N ARG A 23 -3.22 -4.98 20.33
CA ARG A 23 -4.17 -5.88 21.02
C ARG A 23 -5.58 -5.62 20.54
N ASN A 24 -6.45 -6.63 20.66
CA ASN A 24 -7.87 -6.56 20.31
C ASN A 24 -8.13 -6.10 18.86
N VAL A 25 -7.19 -6.39 17.95
CA VAL A 25 -7.38 -6.18 16.51
C VAL A 25 -8.22 -7.33 15.96
N CYS A 26 -9.37 -6.99 15.38
CA CYS A 26 -10.10 -7.86 14.49
C CYS A 26 -9.61 -7.56 13.08
N ASN A 27 -9.20 -8.59 12.33
CA ASN A 27 -8.95 -8.48 10.89
C ASN A 27 -10.14 -9.12 10.16
N PRO A 28 -11.29 -8.45 10.11
CA PRO A 28 -12.45 -9.01 9.44
C PRO A 28 -12.15 -9.15 7.95
N ASN A 29 -12.67 -10.19 7.31
CA ASN A 29 -12.50 -10.39 5.87
C ASN A 29 -13.10 -9.24 5.04
N GLN A 30 -14.02 -8.45 5.64
CA GLN A 30 -14.75 -7.37 5.01
C GLN A 30 -14.93 -6.22 6.01
N HIS A 31 -14.89 -4.99 5.51
CA HIS A 31 -15.15 -3.78 6.29
C HIS A 31 -15.80 -2.76 5.37
N GLU A 32 -17.01 -2.33 5.69
CA GLU A 32 -17.87 -1.51 4.82
C GLU A 32 -17.14 -0.29 4.24
N GLU A 33 -16.43 0.46 5.08
CA GLU A 33 -15.67 1.65 4.63
C GLU A 33 -14.51 1.30 3.69
N LEU A 34 -13.83 0.16 3.91
CA LEU A 34 -12.76 -0.28 3.02
C LEU A 34 -13.33 -0.74 1.68
N ASP A 35 -14.46 -1.44 1.71
CA ASP A 35 -15.17 -1.86 0.49
C ASP A 35 -15.65 -0.66 -0.31
N ARG A 36 -16.16 0.38 0.36
CA ARG A 36 -16.53 1.65 -0.27
C ARG A 36 -15.33 2.35 -0.91
N CYS A 37 -14.23 2.53 -0.17
CA CYS A 37 -13.01 3.15 -0.71
C CYS A 37 -12.41 2.33 -1.87
N LYS A 38 -12.49 1.00 -1.80
CA LYS A 38 -12.08 0.12 -2.89
C LYS A 38 -12.92 0.35 -4.14
N LEU A 39 -14.24 0.40 -3.99
CA LEU A 39 -15.16 0.64 -5.11
C LEU A 39 -14.87 2.00 -5.78
N GLU A 40 -14.70 3.05 -4.98
CA GLU A 40 -14.37 4.40 -5.47
C GLU A 40 -13.04 4.40 -6.25
N LEU A 41 -12.01 3.75 -5.70
CA LEU A 41 -10.72 3.60 -6.36
C LEU A 41 -10.86 2.85 -7.70
N GLU A 42 -11.56 1.72 -7.71
CA GLU A 42 -11.76 0.93 -8.93
C GLU A 42 -12.49 1.73 -10.01
N ASN A 43 -13.49 2.54 -9.64
CA ASN A 43 -14.17 3.42 -10.57
C ASN A 43 -13.23 4.49 -11.14
N ASN A 44 -12.48 5.18 -10.27
CA ASN A 44 -11.51 6.18 -10.68
C ASN A 44 -10.43 5.60 -11.62
N LEU A 45 -9.97 4.37 -11.37
CA LEU A 45 -9.02 3.68 -12.23
C LEU A 45 -9.64 3.32 -13.59
N ARG A 46 -10.89 2.82 -13.60
CA ARG A 46 -11.61 2.50 -14.85
C ARG A 46 -11.81 3.73 -15.71
N GLU A 47 -12.16 4.87 -15.12
CA GLU A 47 -12.29 6.14 -15.82
C GLU A 47 -10.95 6.63 -16.36
N LYS A 48 -9.92 6.65 -15.52
CA LYS A 48 -8.58 7.14 -15.87
C LYS A 48 -7.92 6.36 -17.00
N TYR A 49 -8.18 5.06 -17.07
CA TYR A 49 -7.61 4.17 -18.08
C TYR A 49 -8.65 3.71 -19.12
N ALA A 50 -9.78 4.42 -19.22
CA ALA A 50 -10.80 4.15 -20.21
C ALA A 50 -10.19 4.19 -21.63
N GLY A 51 -10.50 3.16 -22.44
CA GLY A 51 -10.01 3.07 -23.82
C GLY A 51 -8.59 2.52 -23.98
N LEU A 52 -7.86 2.24 -22.89
CA LEU A 52 -6.60 1.50 -22.95
C LEU A 52 -6.86 0.00 -22.93
N ASP A 53 -6.17 -0.74 -23.79
CA ASP A 53 -6.28 -2.20 -23.81
C ASP A 53 -5.42 -2.85 -22.70
N LYS A 54 -5.72 -4.11 -22.42
CA LYS A 54 -5.01 -4.90 -21.39
C LYS A 54 -3.52 -5.08 -21.71
N ALA A 55 -3.13 -5.09 -22.98
CA ALA A 55 -1.73 -5.25 -23.39
C ALA A 55 -0.92 -3.99 -23.08
N TYR A 56 -1.50 -2.82 -23.32
CA TYR A 56 -0.93 -1.52 -23.03
C TYR A 56 -0.74 -1.33 -21.51
N LEU A 57 -1.75 -1.68 -20.72
CA LEU A 57 -1.65 -1.64 -19.25
C LEU A 57 -0.57 -2.58 -18.71
N LYS A 58 -0.41 -3.77 -19.31
CA LYS A 58 0.61 -4.76 -18.90
C LYS A 58 2.03 -4.30 -19.20
N ASN A 59 2.21 -3.43 -20.19
CA ASN A 59 3.50 -2.88 -20.58
C ASN A 59 3.85 -1.57 -19.85
N MET A 60 2.96 -1.04 -19.01
CA MET A 60 3.29 0.09 -18.14
C MET A 60 4.29 -0.30 -17.06
N GLU A 61 5.20 0.61 -16.74
CA GLU A 61 6.21 0.43 -15.71
C GLU A 61 5.54 0.12 -14.34
N PRO A 62 5.73 -1.10 -13.78
CA PRO A 62 4.95 -1.58 -12.63
C PRO A 62 5.05 -0.68 -11.40
N ILE A 63 6.22 -0.05 -11.20
CA ILE A 63 6.49 0.85 -10.08
C ILE A 63 5.60 2.09 -10.14
N LYS A 64 5.38 2.68 -11.31
CA LYS A 64 4.51 3.86 -11.46
C LYS A 64 3.05 3.53 -11.18
N THR A 65 2.59 2.37 -11.63
CA THR A 65 1.21 1.90 -11.42
C THR A 65 0.95 1.59 -9.94
N TYR A 66 1.88 0.91 -9.27
CA TYR A 66 1.78 0.61 -7.84
C TYR A 66 1.81 1.88 -6.99
N LEU A 67 2.73 2.82 -7.28
CA LEU A 67 2.77 4.11 -6.60
C LEU A 67 1.46 4.89 -6.81
N ASN A 68 0.88 4.88 -8.01
CA ASN A 68 -0.37 5.58 -8.27
C ASN A 68 -1.54 5.02 -7.45
N ILE A 69 -1.68 3.69 -7.41
CA ILE A 69 -2.69 2.99 -6.60
C ILE A 69 -2.49 3.32 -5.11
N PHE A 70 -1.25 3.19 -4.62
CA PHE A 70 -0.91 3.41 -3.23
C PHE A 70 -1.17 4.87 -2.78
N PHE A 71 -0.73 5.87 -3.54
CA PHE A 71 -0.97 7.27 -3.22
C PHE A 71 -2.45 7.66 -3.32
N SER A 72 -3.21 7.04 -4.23
CA SER A 72 -4.67 7.26 -4.33
C SER A 72 -5.42 6.69 -3.13
N THR A 73 -4.97 5.56 -2.57
CA THR A 73 -5.54 4.99 -1.34
C THR A 73 -5.07 5.70 -0.07
N ALA A 74 -3.83 6.21 -0.05
CA ALA A 74 -3.24 6.88 1.11
C ALA A 74 -3.73 8.33 1.31
N GLY A 75 -4.43 8.92 0.35
CA GLY A 75 -5.07 10.24 0.51
C GLY A 75 -6.31 10.22 1.42
N ASN A 76 -7.03 9.09 1.47
CA ASN A 76 -8.26 8.93 2.25
C ASN A 76 -8.06 8.17 3.57
N ILE A 77 -6.94 7.44 3.71
CA ILE A 77 -6.51 6.90 4.99
C ILE A 77 -5.48 7.88 5.52
N LYS A 78 -5.78 8.60 6.62
CA LYS A 78 -4.74 9.30 7.40
C LYS A 78 -3.79 8.25 7.99
N PHE A 79 -2.94 7.68 7.15
CA PHE A 79 -1.77 6.97 7.60
C PHE A 79 -0.86 8.03 8.20
N ASN A 80 -0.80 8.02 9.52
CA ASN A 80 0.17 8.76 10.28
C ASN A 80 1.54 8.43 9.64
N ARG A 81 2.18 9.45 9.05
CA ARG A 81 3.49 9.32 8.43
C ARG A 81 4.41 8.62 9.43
N GLN A 82 5.14 7.60 8.97
CA GLN A 82 6.13 6.79 9.70
C GLN A 82 5.68 5.42 10.20
N ILE A 83 5.24 4.52 9.32
CA ILE A 83 5.56 3.10 9.50
C ILE A 83 5.86 2.51 8.12
N TYR A 84 7.14 2.33 7.82
CA TYR A 84 7.56 1.42 6.76
C TYR A 84 7.58 0.03 7.40
N CYS A 85 6.62 -0.83 7.05
CA CYS A 85 6.78 -2.26 7.29
C CYS A 85 7.80 -2.79 6.29
N VAL A 86 8.94 -3.25 6.81
CA VAL A 86 9.90 -4.07 6.07
C VAL A 86 9.27 -5.42 5.76
#